data_AF-A0A2U0U7H5-F1
#
_entry.id   AF-A0A2U0U7H5-F1
#
_cell.length_a   1.000
_cell.length_b   1.000
_cell.length_c   1.000
_cell.angle_alpha   90.00
_cell.angle_beta   90.00
_cell.angle_gamma   90.00
#
_symmetry.space_group_name_H-M   'P 1'
#
loop_
_entity.id
_entity.type
_entity.pdbx_description
1 polymer ?
#
loop_
_entity_poly.entity_id
_entity_poly.type
_entity_poly.pdbx_seq_one_letter_code
_entity_poly.pdbx_strand_id
1 'polypeptide(L)'
;MKTKSLLITMMCAVAVTMNAQETTKTYDFANLSDAQKAELTVAVNDGSWKLDNNVYKSAERIGRNKKPVDCTNIAKLGGDPLVNKSKKEFSFTKGPLFAIYVDKKKECKAIYPKKETGIGNIWFNVDNTQAFKNALQLNASNLAIIIPGLKKGMKVSVRYRSTTSKENRYLNGFNFEDGHTFVAPTDAEPGKTDHTGEGTVAADGAAWVTSTKGIYVYDITVKNASGKVLSIDELNVLTGIGEIEAKTTADGKAYDLNGRYVGNDLNNLQRGVYIVNGKKIVK
;
A
#
# COMPACT_ATOMS: atom_id res chain seq x y z
N MET A 1 36.57 61.74 -20.89
CA MET A 1 35.39 61.36 -20.08
C MET A 1 34.54 60.36 -20.86
N LYS A 2 34.53 59.09 -20.45
CA LYS A 2 33.59 58.07 -20.94
C LYS A 2 33.06 57.33 -19.71
N THR A 3 31.83 57.62 -19.32
CA THR A 3 31.14 56.96 -18.21
C THR A 3 30.46 55.72 -18.75
N LYS A 4 30.93 54.54 -18.35
CA LYS A 4 30.23 53.26 -18.60
C LYS A 4 29.07 53.16 -17.61
N SER A 5 27.85 53.13 -18.11
CA SER A 5 26.65 52.83 -17.32
C SER A 5 26.52 51.32 -17.16
N LEU A 6 26.59 50.83 -15.92
CA LEU A 6 26.38 49.42 -15.57
C LEU A 6 24.87 49.23 -15.34
N LEU A 7 24.17 48.60 -16.30
CA LEU A 7 22.80 48.13 -16.07
C LEU A 7 22.86 46.88 -15.18
N ILE A 8 22.40 47.01 -13.94
CA ILE A 8 22.10 45.88 -13.06
C ILE A 8 20.68 45.43 -13.38
N THR A 9 20.55 44.37 -14.15
CA THR A 9 19.27 43.69 -14.39
C THR A 9 18.90 42.93 -13.12
N MET A 10 17.98 43.47 -12.34
CA MET A 10 17.39 42.81 -11.19
C MET A 10 16.45 41.70 -11.69
N MET A 11 16.96 40.47 -11.78
CA MET A 11 16.14 39.28 -11.99
C MET A 11 15.30 39.06 -10.72
N CYS A 12 14.01 39.37 -10.78
CA CYS A 12 13.05 38.88 -9.80
C CYS A 12 12.96 37.36 -9.93
N ALA A 13 13.47 36.64 -8.92
CA ALA A 13 13.17 35.23 -8.74
C ALA A 13 11.67 35.09 -8.41
N VAL A 14 10.88 34.73 -9.42
CA VAL A 14 9.49 34.30 -9.21
C VAL A 14 9.57 32.98 -8.45
N ALA A 15 9.27 33.01 -7.16
CA ALA A 15 9.03 31.81 -6.40
C ALA A 15 7.80 31.12 -7.00
N VAL A 16 8.04 30.12 -7.85
CA VAL A 16 6.99 29.20 -8.28
C VAL A 16 6.64 28.40 -7.04
N THR A 17 5.61 28.83 -6.32
CA THR A 17 4.92 27.97 -5.36
C THR A 17 4.30 26.85 -6.18
N MET A 18 5.00 25.72 -6.30
CA MET A 18 4.40 24.48 -6.75
C MET A 18 3.26 24.20 -5.80
N ASN A 19 2.03 24.39 -6.26
CA ASN A 19 0.85 24.03 -5.51
C ASN A 19 0.92 22.51 -5.35
N ALA A 20 1.21 22.01 -4.15
CA ALA A 20 1.19 20.59 -3.90
C ALA A 20 -0.24 20.11 -4.16
N GLN A 21 -0.43 19.38 -5.25
CA GLN A 21 -1.74 18.82 -5.59
C GLN A 21 -2.18 17.94 -4.42
N GLU A 22 -3.27 18.33 -3.75
CA GLU A 22 -3.81 17.55 -2.65
C GLU A 22 -4.11 16.13 -3.16
N THR A 23 -3.53 15.15 -2.48
CA THR A 23 -3.75 13.74 -2.81
C THR A 23 -5.19 13.40 -2.45
N THR A 24 -6.03 13.10 -3.45
CA THR A 24 -7.44 12.77 -3.21
C THR A 24 -7.66 11.28 -2.94
N LYS A 25 -6.70 10.43 -3.32
CA LYS A 25 -6.71 8.98 -3.17
C LYS A 25 -5.33 8.48 -2.77
N THR A 26 -5.26 7.50 -1.88
CA THR A 26 -3.97 6.87 -1.52
C THR A 26 -3.47 5.97 -2.65
N TYR A 27 -4.36 5.17 -3.24
CA TYR A 27 -4.09 4.32 -4.40
C TYR A 27 -5.16 4.56 -5.47
N ASP A 28 -4.76 4.84 -6.72
CA ASP A 28 -5.67 4.98 -7.87
C ASP A 28 -5.33 3.96 -8.95
N PHE A 29 -6.05 2.85 -8.96
CA PHE A 29 -5.87 1.77 -9.94
C PHE A 29 -6.63 2.01 -11.24
N ALA A 30 -7.55 2.97 -11.26
CA ALA A 30 -8.28 3.34 -12.47
C ALA A 30 -7.46 4.23 -13.40
N ASN A 31 -6.49 4.96 -12.83
CA ASN A 31 -5.67 5.95 -13.55
C ASN A 31 -4.18 5.75 -13.29
N LEU A 32 -3.61 4.66 -13.79
CA LEU A 32 -2.16 4.46 -13.71
C LEU A 32 -1.42 5.42 -14.66
N SER A 33 -0.30 5.98 -14.20
CA SER A 33 0.60 6.79 -15.04
C SER A 33 1.41 5.92 -16.00
N ASP A 34 1.98 6.52 -17.04
CA ASP A 34 2.82 5.79 -17.99
C ASP A 34 4.06 5.16 -17.32
N ALA A 35 4.61 5.80 -16.29
CA ALA A 35 5.70 5.23 -15.50
C ALA A 35 5.26 3.95 -14.75
N GLN A 36 4.07 3.96 -14.16
CA GLN A 36 3.49 2.80 -13.48
C GLN A 36 3.17 1.66 -14.46
N LYS A 37 2.67 2.00 -15.65
CA LYS A 37 2.44 1.04 -16.73
C LYS A 37 3.76 0.42 -17.23
N ALA A 38 4.83 1.19 -17.30
CA ALA A 38 6.14 0.70 -17.68
C ALA A 38 6.66 -0.36 -16.67
N GLU A 39 6.36 -0.21 -15.37
CA GLU A 39 6.69 -1.23 -14.36
C GLU A 39 5.99 -2.56 -14.64
N LEU A 40 4.71 -2.54 -15.05
CA LEU A 40 3.97 -3.73 -15.45
C LEU A 40 4.55 -4.38 -16.70
N THR A 41 4.95 -3.58 -17.70
CA THR A 41 5.62 -4.10 -18.91
C THR A 41 6.94 -4.79 -18.57
N VAL A 42 7.73 -4.24 -17.65
CA VAL A 42 8.95 -4.91 -17.17
C VAL A 42 8.63 -6.25 -16.51
N ALA A 43 7.58 -6.32 -15.69
CA ALA A 43 7.17 -7.55 -15.03
C ALA A 43 6.59 -8.60 -16.00
N VAL A 44 6.03 -8.17 -17.13
CA VAL A 44 5.67 -9.08 -18.23
C VAL A 44 6.92 -9.64 -18.90
N ASN A 45 7.90 -8.79 -19.19
CA ASN A 45 9.14 -9.19 -19.86
C ASN A 45 10.00 -10.14 -19.02
N ASP A 46 9.98 -10.00 -17.68
CA ASP A 46 10.71 -10.90 -16.78
C ASP A 46 9.96 -12.22 -16.47
N GLY A 47 8.68 -12.30 -16.87
CA GLY A 47 7.80 -13.46 -16.73
C GLY A 47 7.11 -13.59 -15.36
N SER A 48 7.30 -12.64 -14.44
CA SER A 48 6.59 -12.62 -13.15
C SER A 48 5.10 -12.27 -13.29
N TRP A 49 4.76 -11.59 -14.39
CA TRP A 49 3.39 -11.26 -14.82
C TRP A 49 3.19 -11.68 -16.28
N LYS A 50 1.93 -11.79 -16.71
CA LYS A 50 1.53 -12.09 -18.09
C LYS A 50 0.61 -11.02 -18.62
N LEU A 51 0.76 -10.66 -19.89
CA LEU A 51 -0.22 -9.86 -20.61
C LEU A 51 -1.14 -10.82 -21.38
N ASP A 52 -2.43 -10.82 -21.05
CA ASP A 52 -3.44 -11.63 -21.74
C ASP A 52 -4.71 -10.80 -21.95
N ASN A 53 -5.16 -10.67 -23.18
CA ASN A 53 -6.32 -9.84 -23.57
C ASN A 53 -6.24 -8.40 -23.04
N ASN A 54 -5.07 -7.76 -23.14
CA ASN A 54 -4.77 -6.42 -22.60
C ASN A 54 -4.98 -6.29 -21.08
N VAL A 55 -4.88 -7.39 -20.35
CA VAL A 55 -4.92 -7.42 -18.89
C VAL A 55 -3.60 -8.00 -18.38
N TYR A 56 -2.97 -7.29 -17.46
CA TYR A 56 -1.76 -7.75 -16.78
C TYR A 56 -2.18 -8.68 -15.65
N LYS A 57 -1.74 -9.93 -15.66
CA LYS A 57 -2.17 -10.96 -14.71
C LYS A 57 -0.97 -11.53 -13.99
N SER A 58 -1.09 -11.71 -12.68
CA SER A 58 -0.01 -12.32 -11.92
C SER A 58 0.34 -13.71 -12.48
N ALA A 59 1.63 -14.01 -12.58
CA ALA A 59 2.13 -15.29 -13.09
C ALA A 59 2.99 -16.05 -12.06
N GLU A 60 3.25 -15.43 -10.91
CA GLU A 60 3.88 -16.06 -9.76
C GLU A 60 2.90 -16.25 -8.59
N ARG A 61 3.35 -17.03 -7.60
CA ARG A 61 2.68 -17.17 -6.31
C ARG A 61 2.65 -15.81 -5.61
N ILE A 62 1.49 -15.42 -5.07
CA ILE A 62 1.34 -14.24 -4.24
C ILE A 62 0.85 -14.66 -2.85
N GLY A 63 1.55 -14.20 -1.81
CA GLY A 63 1.32 -14.58 -0.42
C GLY A 63 2.35 -15.62 0.08
N ARG A 64 2.55 -15.61 1.40
CA ARG A 64 3.67 -16.30 2.05
C ARG A 64 3.49 -17.81 2.13
N ASN A 65 2.32 -18.24 2.62
CA ASN A 65 2.15 -19.61 3.11
C ASN A 65 1.54 -20.54 2.06
N LYS A 66 2.27 -21.60 1.70
CA LYS A 66 1.77 -22.62 0.76
C LYS A 66 0.52 -23.35 1.28
N LYS A 67 0.53 -23.67 2.57
CA LYS A 67 -0.61 -24.28 3.28
C LYS A 67 -1.32 -23.19 4.09
N PRO A 68 -2.62 -23.32 4.37
CA PRO A 68 -3.29 -22.48 5.34
C PRO A 68 -2.53 -22.48 6.67
N VAL A 69 -2.31 -21.31 7.23
CA VAL A 69 -1.76 -21.11 8.57
C VAL A 69 -2.64 -20.15 9.35
N ASP A 70 -2.65 -20.26 10.67
CA ASP A 70 -3.20 -19.21 11.52
C ASP A 70 -2.54 -17.87 11.17
N CYS A 71 -3.35 -16.86 10.88
CA CYS A 71 -2.88 -15.52 10.59
C CYS A 71 -3.54 -14.49 11.49
N THR A 72 -3.61 -14.78 12.79
CA THR A 72 -4.02 -13.80 13.81
C THR A 72 -3.24 -12.48 13.67
N ASN A 73 -1.94 -12.55 13.34
CA ASN A 73 -1.17 -11.39 12.87
C ASN A 73 -1.06 -11.39 11.33
N ILE A 74 -2.12 -10.93 10.67
CA ILE A 74 -2.22 -10.95 9.21
C ILE A 74 -1.18 -10.07 8.50
N ALA A 75 -0.69 -8.99 9.14
CA ALA A 75 0.37 -8.15 8.56
C ALA A 75 1.70 -8.92 8.43
N LYS A 76 2.02 -9.76 9.43
CA LYS A 76 3.29 -10.50 9.47
C LYS A 76 3.18 -11.84 8.74
N LEU A 77 2.03 -12.49 8.83
CA LEU A 77 1.83 -13.89 8.42
C LEU A 77 0.92 -14.01 7.20
N GLY A 78 0.15 -12.98 6.87
CA GLY A 78 -0.97 -13.09 5.94
C GLY A 78 -0.56 -13.06 4.48
N GLY A 79 0.20 -12.04 4.05
CA GLY A 79 0.40 -11.76 2.63
C GLY A 79 1.79 -11.27 2.24
N ASP A 80 1.96 -11.10 0.92
CA ASP A 80 3.15 -10.55 0.28
C ASP A 80 2.81 -9.32 -0.57
N PRO A 81 3.76 -8.40 -0.78
CA PRO A 81 3.60 -7.31 -1.72
C PRO A 81 3.49 -7.80 -3.16
N LEU A 82 2.98 -6.94 -4.05
CA LEU A 82 2.99 -7.20 -5.49
C LEU A 82 4.31 -6.72 -6.07
N VAL A 83 5.07 -7.68 -6.61
CA VAL A 83 6.44 -7.47 -7.07
C VAL A 83 6.65 -8.01 -8.47
N ASN A 84 7.73 -7.56 -9.09
CA ASN A 84 8.32 -8.21 -10.25
C ASN A 84 9.27 -9.36 -9.85
N LYS A 85 9.95 -9.97 -10.82
CA LYS A 85 10.84 -11.12 -10.57
C LYS A 85 12.03 -10.78 -9.67
N SER A 86 12.54 -9.56 -9.76
CA SER A 86 13.61 -9.02 -8.91
C SER A 86 13.15 -8.66 -7.50
N LYS A 87 11.90 -8.96 -7.14
CA LYS A 87 11.28 -8.59 -5.85
C LYS A 87 11.18 -7.08 -5.63
N LYS A 88 11.21 -6.30 -6.71
CA LYS A 88 10.89 -4.87 -6.67
C LYS A 88 9.37 -4.73 -6.61
N GLU A 89 8.89 -4.08 -5.56
CA GLU A 89 7.48 -3.73 -5.39
C GLU A 89 7.06 -2.64 -6.36
N PHE A 90 5.84 -2.75 -6.89
CA PHE A 90 5.30 -1.75 -7.80
C PHE A 90 4.96 -0.47 -7.04
N SER A 91 5.32 0.69 -7.61
CA SER A 91 5.13 1.99 -6.96
C SER A 91 3.68 2.28 -6.60
N PHE A 92 2.73 1.84 -7.44
CA PHE A 92 1.29 2.06 -7.29
C PHE A 92 0.58 1.02 -6.41
N THR A 93 1.30 0.00 -5.90
CA THR A 93 0.77 -0.96 -4.91
C THR A 93 1.71 -1.12 -3.72
N LYS A 94 2.55 -0.12 -3.47
CA LYS A 94 3.55 -0.15 -2.41
C LYS A 94 2.91 -0.10 -1.02
N GLY A 95 3.18 -1.11 -0.20
CA GLY A 95 2.73 -1.21 1.20
C GLY A 95 1.68 -2.31 1.44
N PRO A 96 0.56 -2.36 0.68
CA PRO A 96 -0.45 -3.38 0.86
C PRO A 96 0.07 -4.79 0.60
N LEU A 97 -0.42 -5.75 1.39
CA LEU A 97 -0.09 -7.16 1.26
C LEU A 97 -1.29 -7.94 0.72
N PHE A 98 -1.01 -9.01 -0.01
CA PHE A 98 -2.02 -9.80 -0.72
C PHE A 98 -1.92 -11.29 -0.40
N ALA A 99 -3.08 -11.92 -0.21
CA ALA A 99 -3.22 -13.33 0.14
C ALA A 99 -4.66 -13.83 -0.05
N ILE A 100 -4.90 -15.12 0.23
CA ILE A 100 -6.23 -15.60 0.63
C ILE A 100 -6.36 -15.48 2.15
N TYR A 101 -7.47 -14.93 2.63
CA TYR A 101 -7.87 -14.91 4.04
C TYR A 101 -9.21 -15.62 4.25
N VAL A 102 -9.23 -16.66 5.08
CA VAL A 102 -10.43 -17.44 5.42
C VAL A 102 -10.87 -17.12 6.84
N ASP A 103 -11.79 -16.17 6.97
CA ASP A 103 -12.25 -15.63 8.25
C ASP A 103 -12.73 -16.69 9.25
N LYS A 104 -13.57 -17.64 8.80
CA LYS A 104 -14.13 -18.71 9.65
C LYS A 104 -13.06 -19.52 10.39
N LYS A 105 -11.84 -19.58 9.85
CA LYS A 105 -10.71 -20.31 10.43
C LYS A 105 -9.57 -19.39 10.88
N LYS A 106 -9.69 -18.07 10.63
CA LYS A 106 -8.62 -17.09 10.79
C LYS A 106 -7.32 -17.50 10.09
N GLU A 107 -7.45 -18.15 8.94
CA GLU A 107 -6.32 -18.73 8.20
C GLU A 107 -5.93 -17.89 6.97
N CYS A 108 -4.63 -17.87 6.65
CA CYS A 108 -4.10 -17.26 5.45
C CYS A 108 -3.31 -18.26 4.60
N LYS A 109 -3.38 -18.11 3.28
CA LYS A 109 -2.54 -18.85 2.35
C LYS A 109 -2.23 -18.05 1.08
N ALA A 110 -1.20 -18.50 0.39
CA ALA A 110 -0.81 -17.99 -0.90
C ALA A 110 -1.81 -18.37 -1.99
N ILE A 111 -1.84 -17.55 -3.02
CA ILE A 111 -2.55 -17.75 -4.28
C ILE A 111 -1.53 -18.23 -5.30
N TYR A 112 -1.90 -19.27 -6.03
CA TYR A 112 -1.07 -19.86 -7.06
C TYR A 112 -1.66 -19.61 -8.44
N PRO A 113 -0.83 -19.34 -9.45
CA PRO A 113 -1.25 -19.43 -10.84
C PRO A 113 -1.82 -20.81 -11.14
N LYS A 114 -2.86 -20.86 -11.97
CA LYS A 114 -3.39 -22.13 -12.49
C LYS A 114 -2.31 -22.87 -13.25
N LYS A 115 -2.16 -24.17 -13.02
CA LYS A 115 -1.09 -24.98 -13.62
C LYS A 115 -1.16 -25.00 -15.15
N GLU A 116 -2.38 -24.97 -15.69
CA GLU A 116 -2.65 -25.12 -17.12
C GLU A 116 -2.33 -23.85 -17.91
N THR A 117 -2.54 -22.68 -17.29
CA THR A 117 -2.41 -21.38 -17.97
C THR A 117 -1.25 -20.55 -17.45
N GLY A 118 -0.72 -20.87 -16.27
CA GLY A 118 0.25 -20.04 -15.55
C GLY A 118 -0.31 -18.66 -15.19
N ILE A 119 -1.64 -18.52 -15.07
CA ILE A 119 -2.32 -17.25 -14.75
C ILE A 119 -2.88 -17.33 -13.34
N GLY A 120 -2.57 -16.33 -12.51
CA GLY A 120 -3.07 -16.14 -11.15
C GLY A 120 -4.37 -15.34 -11.09
N ASN A 121 -4.68 -14.81 -9.90
CA ASN A 121 -5.98 -14.19 -9.60
C ASN A 121 -5.89 -12.70 -9.24
N ILE A 122 -4.72 -12.07 -9.36
CA ILE A 122 -4.55 -10.63 -9.18
C ILE A 122 -4.22 -10.03 -10.54
N TRP A 123 -5.11 -9.19 -11.05
CA TRP A 123 -5.01 -8.63 -12.39
C TRP A 123 -5.05 -7.10 -12.35
N PHE A 124 -4.31 -6.46 -13.24
CA PHE A 124 -4.46 -5.04 -13.54
C PHE A 124 -5.08 -4.90 -14.92
N ASN A 125 -6.31 -4.39 -14.93
CA ASN A 125 -6.97 -3.96 -16.16
C ASN A 125 -6.58 -2.49 -16.34
N VAL A 126 -5.84 -2.21 -17.41
CA VAL A 126 -5.29 -0.88 -17.66
C VAL A 126 -5.66 -0.47 -19.08
N ASP A 127 -6.00 0.80 -19.28
CA ASP A 127 -6.38 1.37 -20.59
C ASP A 127 -7.46 0.57 -21.33
N ASN A 128 -8.38 -0.04 -20.59
CA ASN A 128 -9.51 -0.75 -21.17
C ASN A 128 -10.45 0.25 -21.86
N THR A 129 -10.93 -0.13 -23.04
CA THR A 129 -11.91 0.67 -23.80
C THR A 129 -13.21 0.89 -23.02
N GLN A 130 -13.55 -0.06 -22.15
CA GLN A 130 -14.58 0.13 -21.13
C GLN A 130 -13.92 0.68 -19.88
N ALA A 131 -13.91 2.01 -19.72
CA ALA A 131 -13.22 2.69 -18.61
C ALA A 131 -13.57 2.14 -17.21
N PHE A 132 -14.80 1.67 -17.00
CA PHE A 132 -15.22 1.05 -15.73
C PHE A 132 -14.51 -0.29 -15.43
N LYS A 133 -13.73 -0.83 -16.35
CA LYS A 133 -12.88 -2.01 -16.11
C LYS A 133 -11.47 -1.63 -15.68
N ASN A 134 -11.04 -0.37 -15.82
CA ASN A 134 -9.72 0.07 -15.39
C ASN A 134 -9.64 -0.01 -13.87
N ALA A 135 -8.91 -1.00 -13.36
CA ALA A 135 -8.92 -1.36 -11.95
C ALA A 135 -7.88 -2.44 -11.63
N LEU A 136 -7.56 -2.54 -10.34
CA LEU A 136 -7.05 -3.76 -9.75
C LEU A 136 -8.22 -4.75 -9.64
N GLN A 137 -8.14 -5.88 -10.33
CA GLN A 137 -9.16 -6.93 -10.26
C GLN A 137 -8.71 -8.07 -9.34
N LEU A 138 -9.53 -8.34 -8.34
CA LEU A 138 -9.43 -9.51 -7.46
C LEU A 138 -10.27 -10.63 -8.06
N ASN A 139 -9.65 -11.61 -8.71
CA ASN A 139 -10.35 -12.65 -9.48
C ASN A 139 -10.50 -13.98 -8.72
N ALA A 140 -10.78 -13.91 -7.41
CA ALA A 140 -11.03 -15.08 -6.57
C ALA A 140 -11.92 -14.70 -5.38
N SER A 141 -12.45 -15.71 -4.69
CA SER A 141 -13.02 -15.52 -3.35
C SER A 141 -11.92 -15.41 -2.32
N ASN A 142 -12.20 -14.69 -1.23
CA ASN A 142 -11.34 -14.52 -0.06
C ASN A 142 -10.00 -13.85 -0.35
N LEU A 143 -9.86 -13.17 -1.50
CA LEU A 143 -8.62 -12.47 -1.81
C LEU A 143 -8.55 -11.19 -0.99
N ALA A 144 -7.52 -11.09 -0.16
CA ALA A 144 -7.35 -10.02 0.80
C ALA A 144 -6.47 -8.89 0.24
N ILE A 145 -6.88 -7.64 0.47
CA ILE A 145 -6.01 -6.47 0.44
C ILE A 145 -5.79 -6.05 1.89
N ILE A 146 -4.56 -6.21 2.37
CA ILE A 146 -4.18 -5.97 3.76
C ILE A 146 -3.39 -4.67 3.81
N ILE A 147 -3.88 -3.68 4.55
CA ILE A 147 -3.20 -2.40 4.75
C ILE A 147 -2.56 -2.43 6.15
N PRO A 148 -1.23 -2.66 6.26
CA PRO A 148 -0.56 -2.79 7.55
C PRO A 148 -0.39 -1.44 8.27
N GLY A 149 -0.13 -1.51 9.58
CA GLY A 149 0.33 -0.38 10.40
C GLY A 149 -0.63 0.80 10.52
N LEU A 150 -1.93 0.58 10.36
CA LEU A 150 -2.93 1.59 10.63
C LEU A 150 -3.10 1.81 12.14
N LYS A 151 -3.55 3.01 12.50
CA LYS A 151 -3.90 3.38 13.86
C LYS A 151 -5.40 3.43 14.05
N LYS A 152 -5.87 3.10 15.25
CA LYS A 152 -7.28 3.24 15.62
C LYS A 152 -7.79 4.64 15.27
N GLY A 153 -9.00 4.72 14.71
CA GLY A 153 -9.64 5.98 14.32
C GLY A 153 -9.25 6.50 12.92
N MET A 154 -8.27 5.88 12.25
CA MET A 154 -8.05 6.13 10.82
C MET A 154 -9.23 5.62 10.00
N LYS A 155 -9.48 6.21 8.83
CA LYS A 155 -10.57 5.78 7.95
C LYS A 155 -10.02 5.16 6.68
N VAL A 156 -10.63 4.06 6.25
CA VAL A 156 -10.35 3.40 4.97
C VAL A 156 -11.61 3.43 4.12
N SER A 157 -11.48 3.87 2.88
CA SER A 157 -12.53 3.83 1.87
C SER A 157 -12.01 3.08 0.64
N VAL A 158 -12.82 2.20 0.07
CA VAL A 158 -12.49 1.43 -1.13
C VAL A 158 -13.64 1.57 -2.11
N ARG A 159 -13.35 2.12 -3.30
CA ARG A 159 -14.31 2.14 -4.40
C ARG A 159 -14.15 0.89 -5.25
N TYR A 160 -15.23 0.14 -5.46
CA TYR A 160 -15.20 -1.15 -6.13
C TYR A 160 -16.49 -1.45 -6.91
N ARG A 161 -16.45 -2.47 -7.76
CA ARG A 161 -17.60 -3.00 -8.52
C ARG A 161 -17.49 -4.52 -8.71
N SER A 162 -18.63 -5.20 -8.77
CA SER A 162 -18.68 -6.62 -9.18
C SER A 162 -18.18 -6.81 -10.61
N THR A 163 -17.40 -7.87 -10.89
CA THR A 163 -17.02 -8.17 -12.28
C THR A 163 -18.15 -8.82 -13.09
N THR A 164 -19.34 -8.97 -12.51
CA THR A 164 -20.53 -9.51 -13.19
C THR A 164 -21.79 -8.76 -12.78
N SER A 165 -22.70 -8.58 -13.73
CA SER A 165 -24.04 -8.01 -13.49
C SER A 165 -25.07 -9.05 -13.03
N LYS A 166 -24.64 -10.27 -12.67
CA LYS A 166 -25.56 -11.37 -12.28
C LYS A 166 -25.70 -11.56 -10.77
N GLU A 167 -24.71 -11.12 -10.01
CA GLU A 167 -24.67 -11.28 -8.55
C GLU A 167 -23.96 -10.09 -7.91
N ASN A 168 -24.44 -9.70 -6.74
CA ASN A 168 -23.75 -8.74 -5.89
C ASN A 168 -22.53 -9.41 -5.26
N ARG A 169 -21.37 -8.98 -5.74
CA ARG A 169 -20.08 -9.29 -5.13
C ARG A 169 -19.64 -8.06 -4.36
N TYR A 170 -19.08 -8.28 -3.19
CA TYR A 170 -18.72 -7.22 -2.27
C TYR A 170 -17.41 -7.54 -1.55
N LEU A 171 -16.97 -6.58 -0.76
CA LEU A 171 -15.80 -6.70 0.11
C LEU A 171 -16.28 -6.91 1.55
N ASN A 172 -15.74 -7.91 2.24
CA ASN A 172 -15.88 -8.03 3.69
C ASN A 172 -14.77 -7.25 4.38
N GLY A 173 -15.09 -6.45 5.39
CA GLY A 173 -14.13 -5.67 6.15
C GLY A 173 -13.71 -6.34 7.45
N PHE A 174 -12.47 -6.10 7.87
CA PHE A 174 -11.90 -6.61 9.11
C PHE A 174 -11.05 -5.57 9.81
N ASN A 175 -11.09 -5.58 11.15
CA ASN A 175 -10.53 -4.54 12.02
C ASN A 175 -11.12 -3.15 11.74
N PHE A 176 -12.43 -3.10 11.50
CA PHE A 176 -13.21 -1.87 11.43
C PHE A 176 -14.22 -1.81 12.56
N GLU A 177 -14.58 -0.60 12.98
CA GLU A 177 -15.64 -0.36 13.97
C GLU A 177 -16.99 -0.87 13.44
N ASP A 178 -17.88 -1.24 14.37
CA ASP A 178 -19.25 -1.63 14.03
C ASP A 178 -19.94 -0.53 13.21
N GLY A 179 -20.75 -0.94 12.23
CA GLY A 179 -21.42 -0.01 11.31
C GLY A 179 -20.61 0.36 10.06
N HIS A 180 -19.44 -0.25 9.85
CA HIS A 180 -18.74 -0.14 8.56
C HIS A 180 -19.58 -0.69 7.38
N THR A 181 -19.31 -0.21 6.17
CA THR A 181 -20.08 -0.60 4.96
C THR A 181 -19.41 -1.67 4.11
N PHE A 182 -18.28 -2.24 4.55
CA PHE A 182 -17.69 -3.45 3.98
C PHE A 182 -18.48 -4.73 4.34
N VAL A 183 -19.75 -4.77 3.93
CA VAL A 183 -20.70 -5.84 4.18
C VAL A 183 -21.50 -6.14 2.92
N ALA A 184 -22.34 -7.17 2.96
CA ALA A 184 -23.27 -7.46 1.87
C ALA A 184 -24.17 -6.24 1.59
N PRO A 185 -24.31 -5.79 0.33
CA PRO A 185 -25.25 -4.74 -0.02
C PRO A 185 -26.68 -5.17 0.31
N THR A 186 -27.48 -4.27 0.89
CA THR A 186 -28.89 -4.50 1.21
C THR A 186 -29.80 -4.35 -0.01
N ASP A 187 -29.37 -3.58 -1.00
CA ASP A 187 -30.16 -3.31 -2.20
C ASP A 187 -29.92 -4.37 -3.28
N ALA A 188 -31.00 -4.73 -3.98
CA ALA A 188 -31.05 -5.84 -4.93
C ALA A 188 -30.36 -5.57 -6.28
N GLU A 189 -29.78 -4.40 -6.51
CA GLU A 189 -29.21 -4.00 -7.82
C GLU A 189 -27.95 -4.83 -8.13
N PRO A 190 -27.99 -5.81 -9.05
CA PRO A 190 -26.89 -6.72 -9.28
C PRO A 190 -25.76 -6.03 -10.04
N GLY A 191 -24.62 -5.81 -9.38
CA GLY A 191 -23.27 -5.82 -9.97
C GLY A 191 -22.97 -4.92 -11.17
N LYS A 192 -23.77 -3.87 -11.42
CA LYS A 192 -23.52 -2.86 -12.47
C LYS A 192 -23.08 -1.50 -11.93
N THR A 193 -23.19 -1.27 -10.63
CA THR A 193 -22.92 0.02 -10.00
C THR A 193 -21.58 0.04 -9.30
N ASP A 194 -20.99 1.22 -9.22
CA ASP A 194 -19.86 1.45 -8.32
C ASP A 194 -20.38 1.48 -6.89
N HIS A 195 -19.62 0.86 -6.00
CA HIS A 195 -19.86 0.86 -4.57
C HIS A 195 -18.66 1.49 -3.88
N THR A 196 -18.90 2.13 -2.74
CA THR A 196 -17.86 2.62 -1.85
C THR A 196 -18.06 1.96 -0.50
N GLY A 197 -17.14 1.09 -0.13
CA GLY A 197 -17.05 0.54 1.22
C GLY A 197 -16.21 1.46 2.09
N GLU A 198 -16.65 1.72 3.32
CA GLU A 198 -16.00 2.61 4.27
C GLU A 198 -15.94 1.96 5.66
N GLY A 199 -14.87 2.22 6.39
CA GLY A 199 -14.71 1.77 7.76
C GLY A 199 -13.71 2.62 8.53
N THR A 200 -14.00 2.86 9.81
CA THR A 200 -13.04 3.41 10.78
C THR A 200 -12.28 2.25 11.40
N VAL A 201 -10.95 2.34 11.50
CA VAL A 201 -10.09 1.29 12.08
C VAL A 201 -10.38 1.12 13.57
N ALA A 202 -10.73 -0.10 14.00
CA ALA A 202 -11.15 -0.39 15.37
C ALA A 202 -9.98 -0.52 16.36
N ALA A 203 -8.86 -1.09 15.91
CA ALA A 203 -7.66 -1.30 16.71
C ALA A 203 -6.38 -1.03 15.89
N ASP A 204 -5.31 -0.64 16.57
CA ASP A 204 -3.98 -0.50 15.99
C ASP A 204 -3.54 -1.79 15.30
N GLY A 205 -2.98 -1.67 14.09
CA GLY A 205 -2.50 -2.80 13.30
C GLY A 205 -3.03 -2.77 11.87
N ALA A 206 -3.10 -3.93 11.23
CA ALA A 206 -3.65 -4.01 9.88
C ALA A 206 -5.17 -3.90 9.88
N ALA A 207 -5.72 -3.17 8.92
CA ALA A 207 -7.10 -3.36 8.48
C ALA A 207 -7.09 -3.96 7.08
N TRP A 208 -8.06 -4.81 6.80
CA TRP A 208 -8.09 -5.51 5.51
C TRP A 208 -9.50 -5.73 5.02
N VAL A 209 -9.59 -5.92 3.71
CA VAL A 209 -10.83 -6.29 3.02
C VAL A 209 -10.62 -7.59 2.27
N THR A 210 -11.64 -8.43 2.19
CA THR A 210 -11.63 -9.63 1.33
C THR A 210 -12.73 -9.63 0.30
N SER A 211 -12.40 -10.05 -0.91
CA SER A 211 -13.38 -10.22 -1.97
C SER A 211 -14.29 -11.42 -1.72
N THR A 212 -15.59 -11.31 -1.97
CA THR A 212 -16.45 -12.49 -2.00
C THR A 212 -16.22 -13.34 -3.24
N LYS A 213 -15.93 -12.71 -4.39
CA LYS A 213 -15.58 -13.30 -5.69
C LYS A 213 -14.86 -12.25 -6.56
N GLY A 214 -14.97 -12.32 -7.89
CA GLY A 214 -14.44 -11.33 -8.84
C GLY A 214 -14.91 -9.90 -8.56
N ILE A 215 -13.99 -9.01 -8.14
CA ILE A 215 -14.22 -7.59 -7.86
C ILE A 215 -13.23 -6.73 -8.64
N TYR A 216 -13.68 -5.63 -9.23
CA TYR A 216 -12.86 -4.49 -9.66
C TYR A 216 -12.68 -3.53 -8.47
N VAL A 217 -11.45 -3.24 -8.09
CA VAL A 217 -11.07 -2.23 -7.09
C VAL A 217 -10.48 -1.05 -7.84
N TYR A 218 -11.15 0.08 -7.79
CA TYR A 218 -10.76 1.28 -8.53
C TYR A 218 -9.74 2.11 -7.76
N ASP A 219 -10.01 2.32 -6.49
CA ASP A 219 -9.16 3.14 -5.64
C ASP A 219 -9.35 2.79 -4.17
N ILE A 220 -8.33 3.15 -3.40
CA ILE A 220 -8.31 3.04 -1.95
C ILE A 220 -7.89 4.40 -1.40
N THR A 221 -8.65 4.91 -0.44
CA THR A 221 -8.37 6.14 0.26
C THR A 221 -8.19 5.85 1.74
N VAL A 222 -7.02 6.21 2.27
CA VAL A 222 -6.72 6.13 3.70
C VAL A 222 -6.63 7.54 4.25
N LYS A 223 -7.45 7.84 5.26
CA LYS A 223 -7.43 9.12 5.97
C LYS A 223 -6.89 8.93 7.38
N ASN A 224 -6.07 9.85 7.83
CA ASN A 224 -5.69 9.91 9.24
C ASN A 224 -6.90 10.33 10.10
N ALA A 225 -6.73 10.35 11.43
CA ALA A 225 -7.79 10.73 12.36
C ALA A 225 -8.29 12.18 12.17
N SER A 226 -7.49 13.07 11.59
CA SER A 226 -7.90 14.45 11.26
C SER A 226 -8.61 14.57 9.91
N GLY A 227 -8.83 13.46 9.19
CA GLY A 227 -9.52 13.44 7.90
C GLY A 227 -8.63 13.74 6.69
N LYS A 228 -7.32 13.98 6.87
CA LYS A 228 -6.37 14.18 5.78
C LYS A 228 -6.14 12.85 5.06
N VAL A 229 -6.27 12.85 3.72
CA VAL A 229 -5.87 11.72 2.89
C VAL A 229 -4.36 11.58 2.91
N LEU A 230 -3.89 10.35 3.16
CA LEU A 230 -2.47 10.03 3.16
C LEU A 230 -2.03 9.59 1.76
N SER A 231 -0.85 10.06 1.33
CA SER A 231 -0.17 9.51 0.16
C SER A 231 0.39 8.11 0.46
N ILE A 232 0.79 7.38 -0.59
CA ILE A 232 1.47 6.08 -0.45
C ILE A 232 2.71 6.20 0.45
N ASP A 233 3.51 7.25 0.27
CA ASP A 233 4.74 7.42 1.04
C ASP A 233 4.44 7.78 2.50
N GLU A 234 3.48 8.66 2.77
CA GLU A 234 3.06 9.00 4.15
C GLU A 234 2.53 7.78 4.89
N LEU A 235 1.73 6.95 4.21
CA LEU A 235 1.21 5.71 4.76
C LEU A 235 2.34 4.69 5.06
N ASN A 236 3.34 4.60 4.18
CA ASN A 236 4.47 3.69 4.35
C ASN A 236 5.53 4.18 5.36
N VAL A 237 5.56 5.47 5.69
CA VAL A 237 6.38 5.97 6.81
C VAL A 237 5.80 5.49 8.15
N LEU A 238 4.48 5.34 8.28
CA LEU A 238 3.83 4.80 9.49
C LEU A 238 4.14 3.31 9.71
N THR A 239 4.47 2.56 8.65
CA THR A 239 4.78 1.12 8.70
C THR A 239 6.29 0.84 8.76
N GLY A 240 7.14 1.83 8.51
CA GLY A 240 8.59 1.67 8.34
C GLY A 240 9.40 1.56 9.64
N ILE A 241 8.82 1.90 10.79
CA ILE A 241 9.42 1.66 12.10
C ILE A 241 8.65 0.52 12.76
N GLY A 242 9.11 -0.72 12.56
CA GLY A 242 8.65 -1.85 13.37
C GLY A 242 8.92 -1.60 14.86
N GLU A 243 8.30 -2.39 15.74
CA GLU A 243 8.71 -2.42 17.15
C GLU A 243 10.22 -2.66 17.21
N ILE A 244 10.97 -1.61 17.56
CA ILE A 244 12.38 -1.75 17.88
C ILE A 244 12.38 -2.49 19.21
N GLU A 245 12.74 -3.78 19.20
CA GLU A 245 13.10 -4.50 20.41
C GLU A 245 14.28 -3.76 21.03
N ALA A 246 13.99 -2.84 21.94
CA ALA A 246 15.00 -2.19 22.74
C ALA A 246 15.62 -3.29 23.60
N LYS A 247 16.86 -3.69 23.29
CA LYS A 247 17.66 -4.44 24.25
C LYS A 247 17.63 -3.67 25.56
N THR A 248 17.08 -4.28 26.61
CA THR A 248 16.97 -3.70 27.95
C THR A 248 18.34 -3.52 28.62
N THR A 249 19.40 -4.06 28.02
CA THR A 249 20.78 -3.80 28.39
C THR A 249 21.28 -2.52 27.73
N ALA A 250 21.38 -1.46 28.53
CA ALA A 250 22.13 -0.26 28.19
C ALA A 250 23.63 -0.60 28.06
N ASP A 251 24.17 -0.57 26.85
CA ASP A 251 25.61 -0.77 26.58
C ASP A 251 26.39 0.55 26.78
N GLY A 252 25.70 1.70 26.83
CA GLY A 252 26.32 3.02 27.03
C GLY A 252 27.12 3.52 25.81
N LYS A 253 27.24 2.70 24.76
CA LYS A 253 27.85 3.08 23.49
C LYS A 253 27.13 4.28 22.85
N ALA A 254 27.91 5.27 22.47
CA ALA A 254 27.52 6.42 21.70
C ALA A 254 27.89 6.24 20.23
N TYR A 255 26.96 6.63 19.37
CA TYR A 255 27.11 6.62 17.92
C TYR A 255 26.85 8.02 17.37
N ASP A 256 27.57 8.42 16.32
CA ASP A 256 27.23 9.64 15.57
C ASP A 256 25.97 9.42 14.69
N LEU A 257 25.49 10.48 14.04
CA LEU A 257 24.28 10.41 13.18
C LEU A 257 24.45 9.50 11.96
N ASN A 258 25.68 9.14 11.59
CA ASN A 258 25.97 8.19 10.52
C ASN A 258 26.01 6.74 11.04
N GLY A 259 25.76 6.52 12.33
CA GLY A 259 25.79 5.21 12.97
C GLY A 259 27.20 4.70 13.28
N ARG A 260 28.23 5.55 13.23
CA ARG A 260 29.60 5.16 13.60
C ARG A 260 29.75 5.23 15.11
N TYR A 261 30.30 4.18 15.70
CA TYR A 261 30.64 4.15 17.13
C TYR A 261 31.73 5.19 17.43
N VAL A 262 31.50 6.02 18.45
CA VAL A 262 32.39 7.14 18.80
C VAL A 262 32.88 7.10 20.24
N GLY A 263 32.35 6.23 21.10
CA GLY A 263 32.83 6.04 22.47
C GLY A 263 31.74 5.58 23.43
N ASN A 264 32.07 5.40 24.71
CA ASN A 264 31.14 4.99 25.76
C ASN A 264 30.83 6.11 26.77
N ASP A 265 31.59 7.20 26.73
CA ASP A 265 31.44 8.33 27.62
C ASP A 265 31.20 9.59 26.78
N LEU A 266 29.97 10.10 26.84
CA LEU A 266 29.59 11.33 26.18
C LEU A 266 30.52 12.47 26.59
N ASN A 267 31.00 12.54 27.84
CA ASN A 267 31.83 13.63 28.34
C ASN A 267 33.19 13.76 27.63
N ASN A 268 33.65 12.71 26.96
CA ASN A 268 34.90 12.73 26.19
C ASN A 268 34.70 12.99 24.68
N LEU A 269 33.45 13.11 24.21
CA LEU A 269 33.15 13.42 22.81
C LEU A 269 33.11 14.93 22.55
N GLN A 270 33.26 15.34 21.29
CA GLN A 270 33.02 16.72 20.87
C GLN A 270 31.54 17.11 21.06
N ARG A 271 31.22 18.41 20.94
CA ARG A 271 29.82 18.84 20.93
C ARG A 271 29.12 18.32 19.68
N GLY A 272 27.88 17.89 19.82
CA GLY A 272 27.15 17.28 18.72
C GLY A 272 25.92 16.48 19.15
N VAL A 273 25.29 15.83 18.17
CA VAL A 273 24.14 14.95 18.38
C VAL A 273 24.61 13.50 18.30
N TYR A 274 24.31 12.74 19.35
CA TYR A 274 24.70 11.34 19.48
C TYR A 274 23.48 10.45 19.70
N ILE A 275 23.58 9.19 19.31
CA ILE A 275 22.63 8.13 19.66
C ILE A 275 23.25 7.29 20.78
N VAL A 276 22.62 7.28 21.96
CA VAL A 276 23.03 6.46 23.12
C VAL A 276 21.83 5.67 23.61
N ASN A 277 21.95 4.35 23.69
CA ASN A 277 20.86 3.45 24.11
C ASN A 277 19.54 3.74 23.34
N GLY A 278 19.64 3.99 22.03
CA GLY A 278 18.49 4.30 21.17
C GLY A 278 17.91 5.70 21.32
N LYS A 279 18.48 6.57 22.18
CA LYS A 279 18.01 7.95 22.37
C LYS A 279 18.97 8.95 21.74
N LYS A 280 18.41 10.00 21.13
CA LYS A 280 19.17 11.18 20.70
C LYS A 280 19.57 11.99 21.94
N ILE A 281 20.86 12.28 22.09
CA ILE A 281 21.41 13.11 23.14
C ILE A 281 22.23 14.23 22.49
N VAL A 282 22.00 15.46 22.93
CA VAL A 282 22.76 16.63 22.51
C VAL A 282 23.81 16.91 23.58
N LYS A 283 25.06 17.07 23.16
CA LYS A 283 26.16 17.48 24.02
C LYS A 283 26.69 18.85 23.64
#